data_AF-S6C9U5-F1
#
_entry.id   AF-S6C9U5-F1
#
_cell.length_a   1.000
_cell.length_b   1.000
_cell.length_c   1.000
_cell.angle_alpha   90.00
_cell.angle_beta   90.00
_cell.angle_gamma   90.00
#
_symmetry.space_group_name_H-M   'P 1'
#
loop_
_entity.id
_entity.type
_entity.pdbx_description
1 polymer ?
#
loop_
_entity_poly.entity_id
_entity_poly.type
_entity_poly.pdbx_seq_one_letter_code
_entity_poly.pdbx_strand_id
1 'polypeptide(L)'
;MGQVFGESLVQTPCCEYLLQSVLQRLGSTETHAPQYLALMDCISYLVQSWQQLYARYAEVTIARAMNAVFEVLYDAKCYEITDGGTEPPRWDIIGCSLDMIATVIGVLQEHSRQLVATVCVTLDTDVIKELKLDKPTGYIPDMINLCCQCADATVLQNVFALLGDVAWQCADLVATETVIASLNLNLLNPSKIVSNNVCWALGVISHTEHGKQRIESVVHEFYPKLVSILVTETESMILQNVCITIGYFAAGYPAYVGANLQQFLEPWLRNISRSSSEHDKANALVSMAQVVLNTAQVPQGALAAITRVILECPPWCKELDITLHALAQRLSLNPVEWNFLQDSEKAKLRERTI
;
A
#
# COMPACT_ATOMS: atom_id res chain seq x y z
N MET A 1 16.72 0.36 -23.13
CA MET A 1 17.30 1.54 -23.80
C MET A 1 16.98 2.85 -23.09
N GLY A 2 15.74 3.11 -22.64
CA GLY A 2 15.37 4.34 -21.92
C GLY A 2 16.15 4.62 -20.62
N GLN A 3 16.34 3.61 -19.76
CA GLN A 3 17.11 3.74 -18.50
C GLN A 3 18.56 4.20 -18.73
N VAL A 4 19.26 3.61 -19.71
CA VAL A 4 20.67 3.92 -20.01
C VAL A 4 20.84 5.36 -20.50
N PHE A 5 19.88 5.87 -21.28
CA PHE A 5 19.88 7.27 -21.71
C PHE A 5 19.52 8.23 -20.57
N GLY A 6 18.56 7.88 -19.71
CA GLY A 6 18.16 8.70 -18.57
C GLY A 6 19.32 8.97 -17.59
N GLU A 7 20.06 7.92 -17.21
CA GLU A 7 21.23 8.03 -16.33
C GLU A 7 22.37 8.85 -16.97
N SER A 8 22.59 8.68 -18.28
CA SER A 8 23.60 9.43 -19.02
C SER A 8 23.23 10.91 -19.18
N LEU A 9 21.93 11.21 -19.37
CA LEU A 9 21.42 12.56 -19.57
C LEU A 9 21.66 13.42 -18.32
N VAL A 10 21.46 12.85 -17.14
CA VAL A 10 21.69 13.49 -15.82
C VAL A 10 23.10 14.08 -15.70
N GLN A 11 24.09 13.45 -16.32
CA GLN A 11 25.50 13.84 -16.23
C GLN A 11 25.90 14.91 -17.26
N THR A 12 24.98 15.38 -18.09
CA THR A 12 25.25 16.35 -19.15
C THR A 12 24.71 17.75 -18.85
N PRO A 13 25.33 18.83 -19.34
CA PRO A 13 24.75 20.18 -19.25
C PRO A 13 23.38 20.31 -19.93
N CYS A 14 23.07 19.46 -20.91
CA CYS A 14 21.77 19.41 -21.60
C CYS A 14 20.60 19.07 -20.66
N CYS A 15 20.90 18.42 -19.54
CA CYS A 15 19.96 18.03 -18.50
C CYS A 15 19.13 19.20 -17.96
N GLU A 16 19.82 20.29 -17.58
CA GLU A 16 19.17 21.46 -16.99
C GLU A 16 18.28 22.18 -18.01
N TYR A 17 18.71 22.27 -19.27
CA TYR A 17 17.93 22.89 -20.35
C TYR A 17 16.65 22.12 -20.68
N LEU A 18 16.74 20.78 -20.75
CA LEU A 18 15.56 19.94 -20.98
C LEU A 18 14.57 20.13 -19.84
N LEU A 19 15.04 20.02 -18.60
CA LEU A 19 14.14 20.04 -17.46
C LEU A 19 13.52 21.42 -17.22
N GLN A 20 14.27 22.50 -17.38
CA GLN A 20 13.70 23.84 -17.28
C GLN A 20 12.55 24.04 -18.29
N SER A 21 12.74 23.55 -19.53
CA SER A 21 11.72 23.60 -20.58
C SER A 21 10.48 22.76 -20.22
N VAL A 22 10.70 21.56 -19.65
CA VAL A 22 9.62 20.67 -19.21
C VAL A 22 8.86 21.26 -18.03
N LEU A 23 9.55 21.81 -17.03
CA LEU A 23 8.92 22.45 -15.87
C LEU A 23 8.18 23.74 -16.24
N GLN A 24 8.70 24.51 -17.21
CA GLN A 24 7.97 25.65 -17.77
C GLN A 24 6.67 25.19 -18.42
N ARG A 25 6.72 24.11 -19.22
CA ARG A 25 5.51 23.49 -19.81
C ARG A 25 4.55 22.99 -18.74
N LEU A 26 5.06 22.40 -17.66
CA LEU A 26 4.26 21.91 -16.53
C LEU A 26 3.46 23.04 -15.89
N GLY A 27 4.10 24.19 -15.68
CA GLY A 27 3.45 25.38 -15.11
C GLY A 27 2.47 26.07 -16.06
N SER A 28 2.69 26.02 -17.38
CA SER A 28 1.86 26.75 -18.35
C SER A 28 0.71 25.93 -18.96
N THR A 29 0.73 24.61 -18.83
CA THR A 29 -0.29 23.73 -19.44
C THR A 29 -1.55 23.74 -18.60
N GLU A 30 -2.67 24.16 -19.18
CA GLU A 30 -3.99 24.09 -18.55
C GLU A 30 -4.36 22.63 -18.20
N THR A 31 -5.04 22.43 -17.07
CA THR A 31 -5.35 21.09 -16.53
C THR A 31 -6.17 20.27 -17.52
N HIS A 32 -7.23 20.85 -18.08
CA HIS A 32 -8.14 20.17 -19.00
C HIS A 32 -7.61 20.04 -20.43
N ALA A 33 -6.43 20.59 -20.72
CA ALA A 33 -5.86 20.53 -22.06
C ALA A 33 -5.45 19.09 -22.43
N PRO A 34 -5.66 18.64 -23.69
CA PRO A 34 -5.33 17.27 -24.09
C PRO A 34 -3.87 16.86 -23.85
N GLN A 35 -2.95 17.82 -23.92
CA GLN A 35 -1.52 17.59 -23.71
C GLN A 35 -1.11 17.37 -22.23
N TYR A 36 -1.99 17.62 -21.26
CA TYR A 36 -1.66 17.49 -19.83
C TYR A 36 -1.23 16.06 -19.50
N LEU A 37 -1.99 15.05 -19.93
CA LEU A 37 -1.68 13.63 -19.66
C LEU A 37 -0.33 13.23 -20.24
N ALA A 38 -0.08 13.57 -21.52
CA ALA A 38 1.18 13.26 -22.19
C ALA A 38 2.39 13.94 -21.52
N LEU A 39 2.20 15.15 -20.99
CA LEU A 39 3.24 15.87 -20.26
C LEU A 39 3.55 15.20 -18.92
N MET A 40 2.51 14.78 -18.18
CA MET A 40 2.67 14.06 -16.92
C MET A 40 3.37 12.71 -17.14
N ASP A 41 3.00 11.94 -18.16
CA ASP A 41 3.71 10.70 -18.51
C ASP A 41 5.20 10.97 -18.80
N CYS A 42 5.49 12.01 -19.58
CA CYS A 42 6.86 12.41 -19.89
C CYS A 42 7.66 12.74 -18.62
N ILE A 43 7.07 13.47 -17.68
CA ILE A 43 7.70 13.82 -16.41
C ILE A 43 7.88 12.58 -15.54
N SER A 44 6.93 11.64 -15.52
CA SER A 44 7.03 10.40 -14.73
C SER A 44 8.28 9.61 -15.13
N TYR A 45 8.57 9.51 -16.43
CA TYR A 45 9.83 8.92 -16.92
C TYR A 45 11.09 9.66 -16.46
N LEU A 46 11.05 10.99 -16.38
CA LEU A 46 12.18 11.79 -15.86
C LEU A 46 12.38 11.54 -14.37
N VAL A 47 11.31 11.55 -13.58
CA VAL A 47 11.33 11.26 -12.14
C VAL A 47 11.95 9.89 -11.90
N GLN A 48 11.49 8.86 -12.59
CA GLN A 48 12.02 7.49 -12.49
C GLN A 48 13.46 7.38 -12.99
N SER A 49 13.88 8.16 -13.97
CA SER A 49 15.25 8.11 -14.48
C SER A 49 16.23 8.81 -13.55
N TRP A 50 15.79 9.87 -12.87
CA TRP A 50 16.66 10.75 -12.07
C TRP A 50 16.66 10.40 -10.58
N GLN A 51 15.63 9.68 -10.13
CA GLN A 51 15.53 9.16 -8.78
C GLN A 51 15.70 10.29 -7.75
N GLN A 52 16.61 10.11 -6.79
CA GLN A 52 16.92 11.07 -5.73
C GLN A 52 17.37 12.45 -6.25
N LEU A 53 17.91 12.54 -7.47
CA LEU A 53 18.33 13.83 -8.04
C LEU A 53 17.14 14.72 -8.42
N TYR A 54 15.94 14.13 -8.56
CA TYR A 54 14.72 14.86 -8.84
C TYR A 54 14.20 15.66 -7.63
N ALA A 55 14.72 15.43 -6.42
CA ALA A 55 14.24 16.04 -5.18
C ALA A 55 14.04 17.56 -5.25
N ARG A 56 14.93 18.28 -5.94
CA ARG A 56 14.87 19.74 -6.09
C ARG A 56 13.70 20.25 -6.94
N TYR A 57 13.01 19.37 -7.65
CA TYR A 57 11.87 19.67 -8.52
C TYR A 57 10.58 18.99 -8.03
N ALA A 58 10.68 18.19 -6.98
CA ALA A 58 9.57 17.38 -6.49
C ALA A 58 8.39 18.24 -6.01
N GLU A 59 8.66 19.34 -5.30
CA GLU A 59 7.64 20.25 -4.80
C GLU A 59 6.80 20.87 -5.91
N VAL A 60 7.43 21.43 -6.95
CA VAL A 60 6.67 22.05 -8.06
C VAL A 60 5.85 21.03 -8.84
N THR A 61 6.37 19.82 -9.01
CA THR A 61 5.67 18.74 -9.72
C THR A 61 4.48 18.22 -8.93
N ILE A 62 4.65 17.97 -7.63
CA ILE A 62 3.55 17.57 -6.75
C ILE A 62 2.51 18.67 -6.65
N ALA A 63 2.91 19.93 -6.44
CA ALA A 63 1.98 21.05 -6.33
C ALA A 63 1.13 21.20 -7.61
N ARG A 64 1.72 21.03 -8.81
CA ARG A 64 0.96 21.06 -10.06
C ARG A 64 -0.05 19.91 -10.16
N ALA A 65 0.36 18.71 -9.79
CA ALA A 65 -0.50 17.53 -9.76
C ALA A 65 -1.65 17.69 -8.75
N MET A 66 -1.37 18.22 -7.55
CA MET A 66 -2.37 18.53 -6.54
C MET A 66 -3.41 19.53 -7.05
N ASN A 67 -2.97 20.62 -7.68
CA ASN A 67 -3.90 21.61 -8.28
C ASN A 67 -4.87 20.94 -9.26
N ALA A 68 -4.37 20.08 -10.13
CA ALA A 68 -5.22 19.35 -11.07
C ALA A 68 -6.23 18.43 -10.37
N VAL A 69 -5.83 17.77 -9.28
CA VAL A 69 -6.75 16.93 -8.51
C VAL A 69 -7.84 17.77 -7.85
N PHE A 70 -7.49 18.88 -7.19
CA PHE A 70 -8.49 19.76 -6.56
C PHE A 70 -9.45 20.39 -7.59
N GLU A 71 -8.95 20.78 -8.76
CA GLU A 71 -9.76 21.31 -9.87
C GLU A 71 -10.79 20.28 -10.35
N VAL A 72 -10.35 19.04 -10.64
CA VAL A 72 -11.28 18.00 -11.12
C VAL A 72 -12.23 17.51 -10.02
N LEU A 73 -11.82 17.51 -8.75
CA LEU A 73 -12.73 17.24 -7.63
C LEU A 73 -13.81 18.32 -7.51
N TYR A 74 -13.45 19.58 -7.75
CA TYR A 74 -14.40 20.69 -7.80
C TYR A 74 -15.37 20.55 -8.98
N ASP A 75 -14.88 20.18 -10.17
CA ASP A 75 -15.74 19.90 -11.32
C ASP A 75 -16.75 18.79 -11.02
N ALA A 76 -16.30 17.73 -10.34
CA ALA A 76 -17.17 16.64 -9.93
C ALA A 76 -18.30 17.12 -9.00
N LYS A 77 -18.01 18.05 -8.08
CA LYS A 77 -19.04 18.67 -7.23
C LYS A 77 -19.97 19.57 -8.01
N CYS A 78 -19.46 20.37 -8.94
CA CYS A 78 -20.30 21.17 -9.83
C CYS A 78 -21.24 20.29 -10.67
N TYR A 79 -20.72 19.19 -11.23
CA TYR A 79 -21.50 18.22 -12.00
C TYR A 79 -22.60 17.58 -11.15
N GLU A 80 -22.29 17.19 -9.91
CA GLU A 80 -23.26 16.62 -8.97
C GLU A 80 -24.36 17.64 -8.60
N ILE A 81 -23.98 18.86 -8.21
CA ILE A 81 -24.92 19.91 -7.77
C ILE A 81 -25.85 20.36 -8.89
N THR A 82 -25.35 20.38 -10.12
CA THR A 82 -26.13 20.77 -11.31
C THR A 82 -26.91 19.61 -11.94
N ASP A 83 -26.93 18.43 -11.31
CA ASP A 83 -27.56 17.22 -11.84
C ASP A 83 -27.11 16.90 -13.28
N GLY A 84 -25.81 17.02 -13.52
CA GLY A 84 -25.19 16.81 -14.82
C GLY A 84 -25.28 17.99 -15.80
N GLY A 85 -25.56 19.21 -15.30
CA GLY A 85 -25.64 20.43 -16.10
C GLY A 85 -24.29 20.99 -16.57
N THR A 86 -23.18 20.53 -16.02
CA THR A 86 -21.81 20.88 -16.44
C THR A 86 -21.15 19.72 -17.20
N GLU A 87 -19.92 19.95 -17.71
CA GLU A 87 -19.13 18.86 -18.27
C GLU A 87 -18.81 17.80 -17.19
N PRO A 88 -18.77 16.51 -17.57
CA PRO A 88 -18.41 15.45 -16.65
C PRO A 88 -16.95 15.59 -16.18
N PRO A 89 -16.65 15.25 -14.92
CA PRO A 89 -15.31 15.33 -14.39
C PRO A 89 -14.34 14.41 -15.13
N ARG A 90 -13.12 14.91 -15.35
CA ARG A 90 -12.03 14.21 -16.06
C ARG A 90 -11.22 13.32 -15.11
N TRP A 91 -11.80 12.17 -14.73
CA TRP A 91 -11.17 11.23 -13.78
C TRP A 91 -9.78 10.72 -14.21
N ASP A 92 -9.49 10.71 -15.51
CA ASP A 92 -8.18 10.39 -16.08
C ASP A 92 -7.09 11.37 -15.63
N ILE A 93 -7.42 12.65 -15.46
CA ILE A 93 -6.52 13.67 -14.92
C ILE A 93 -6.20 13.39 -13.46
N ILE A 94 -7.19 12.99 -12.65
CA ILE A 94 -6.95 12.59 -11.26
C ILE A 94 -6.04 11.36 -11.23
N GLY A 95 -6.35 10.32 -12.01
CA GLY A 95 -5.54 9.10 -12.06
C GLY A 95 -4.07 9.39 -12.38
N CYS A 96 -3.82 10.14 -13.46
CA CYS A 96 -2.48 10.53 -13.88
C CYS A 96 -1.76 11.43 -12.85
N SER A 97 -2.48 12.34 -12.20
CA SER A 97 -1.89 13.25 -11.20
C SER A 97 -1.54 12.53 -9.91
N LEU A 98 -2.38 11.60 -9.44
CA LEU A 98 -2.07 10.77 -8.27
C LEU A 98 -0.91 9.82 -8.54
N ASP A 99 -0.84 9.22 -9.74
CA ASP A 99 0.28 8.38 -10.17
C ASP A 99 1.61 9.16 -10.22
N MET A 100 1.58 10.41 -10.68
CA MET A 100 2.75 11.30 -10.63
C MET A 100 3.22 11.53 -9.19
N ILE A 101 2.30 11.83 -8.27
CA ILE A 101 2.63 12.05 -6.86
C ILE A 101 3.22 10.76 -6.26
N ALA A 102 2.59 9.61 -6.54
CA ALA A 102 3.08 8.30 -6.11
C ALA A 102 4.47 8.01 -6.67
N THR A 103 4.72 8.32 -7.94
CA THR A 103 6.03 8.17 -8.59
C THR A 103 7.09 9.02 -7.89
N VAL A 104 6.82 10.30 -7.63
CA VAL A 104 7.76 11.20 -6.94
C VAL A 104 8.04 10.71 -5.51
N ILE A 105 7.02 10.32 -4.77
CA ILE A 105 7.16 9.79 -3.41
C ILE A 105 7.94 8.47 -3.41
N GLY A 106 7.63 7.57 -4.34
CA GLY A 106 8.26 6.27 -4.47
C GLY A 106 9.75 6.35 -4.81
N VAL A 107 10.17 7.31 -5.64
CA VAL A 107 11.61 7.50 -5.91
C VAL A 107 12.36 8.18 -4.77
N LEU A 108 11.71 9.07 -4.01
CA LEU A 108 12.33 9.79 -2.89
C LEU A 108 12.34 8.97 -1.59
N GLN A 109 11.39 8.04 -1.44
CA GLN A 109 11.26 7.12 -0.32
C GLN A 109 11.24 7.86 1.03
N GLU A 110 12.14 7.52 1.97
CA GLU A 110 12.22 8.13 3.31
C GLU A 110 12.39 9.67 3.26
N HIS A 111 13.00 10.21 2.20
CA HIS A 111 13.17 11.66 2.02
C HIS A 111 11.87 12.38 1.62
N SER A 112 10.80 11.65 1.30
CA SER A 112 9.51 12.22 0.92
C SER A 112 8.72 12.78 2.12
N ARG A 113 9.04 12.39 3.36
CA ARG A 113 8.22 12.76 4.54
C ARG A 113 8.04 14.27 4.70
N GLN A 114 9.13 15.03 4.59
CA GLN A 114 9.05 16.49 4.70
C GLN A 114 8.19 17.07 3.57
N LEU A 115 8.38 16.57 2.36
CA LEU A 115 7.62 16.99 1.18
C LEU A 115 6.11 16.74 1.38
N VAL A 116 5.72 15.55 1.82
CA VAL A 116 4.31 15.20 2.09
C VAL A 116 3.71 16.09 3.17
N ALA A 117 4.50 16.44 4.19
CA ALA A 117 4.03 17.27 5.30
C ALA A 117 3.89 18.76 4.95
N THR A 118 4.69 19.29 4.02
CA THR A 118 4.78 20.74 3.81
C THR A 118 4.27 21.22 2.46
N VAL A 119 4.27 20.38 1.41
CA VAL A 119 3.77 20.80 0.10
C VAL A 119 2.29 21.11 0.19
N CYS A 120 1.93 22.31 -0.27
CA CYS A 120 0.56 22.76 -0.32
C CYS A 120 0.31 23.58 -1.59
N VAL A 121 -0.96 23.73 -1.91
CA VAL A 121 -1.43 24.61 -2.98
C VAL A 121 -2.41 25.62 -2.43
N THR A 122 -2.44 26.81 -3.01
CA THR A 122 -3.49 27.80 -2.70
C THR A 122 -4.71 27.49 -3.54
N LEU A 123 -5.87 27.45 -2.92
CA LEU A 123 -7.13 27.10 -3.56
C LEU A 123 -8.03 28.32 -3.72
N ASP A 124 -8.80 28.36 -4.80
CA ASP A 124 -9.79 29.40 -5.03
C ASP A 124 -10.96 29.29 -4.04
N THR A 125 -11.63 30.43 -3.80
CA THR A 125 -12.72 30.51 -2.81
C THR A 125 -13.87 29.55 -3.10
N ASP A 126 -14.20 29.36 -4.38
CA ASP A 126 -15.26 28.44 -4.79
C ASP A 126 -14.87 26.98 -4.56
N VAL A 127 -13.60 26.62 -4.83
CA VAL A 127 -13.05 25.27 -4.57
C VAL A 127 -13.13 24.95 -3.08
N ILE A 128 -12.68 25.88 -2.23
CA ILE A 128 -12.72 25.72 -0.76
C ILE A 128 -14.16 25.50 -0.28
N LYS A 129 -15.10 26.30 -0.79
CA LYS A 129 -16.51 26.25 -0.40
C LYS A 129 -17.18 24.93 -0.81
N GLU A 130 -17.05 24.53 -2.07
CA GLU A 130 -17.74 23.34 -2.58
C GLU A 130 -17.08 22.02 -2.11
N LEU A 131 -15.76 22.01 -1.91
CA LEU A 131 -15.04 20.87 -1.30
C LEU A 131 -15.07 20.88 0.23
N LYS A 132 -15.69 21.89 0.85
CA LYS A 132 -15.83 22.04 2.32
C LYS A 132 -14.50 21.99 3.06
N LEU A 133 -13.50 22.68 2.53
CA LEU A 133 -12.19 22.81 3.16
C LEU A 133 -12.18 23.97 4.17
N ASP A 134 -11.51 23.79 5.30
CA ASP A 134 -11.48 24.79 6.38
C ASP A 134 -10.44 25.90 6.14
N LYS A 135 -9.55 25.72 5.17
CA LYS A 135 -8.39 26.59 4.92
C LYS A 135 -8.24 26.89 3.44
N PRO A 136 -7.63 28.04 3.08
CA PRO A 136 -7.36 28.38 1.68
C PRO A 136 -6.18 27.64 1.07
N THR A 137 -5.65 26.65 1.77
CA THR A 137 -4.52 25.83 1.35
C THR A 137 -4.90 24.37 1.43
N GLY A 138 -4.68 23.62 0.35
CA GLY A 138 -4.85 22.16 0.31
C GLY A 138 -3.51 21.45 0.43
N TYR A 139 -3.44 20.44 1.31
CA TYR A 139 -2.29 19.56 1.49
C TYR A 139 -2.55 18.16 0.90
N ILE A 140 -1.51 17.34 0.74
CA ILE A 140 -1.65 15.95 0.26
C ILE A 140 -2.66 15.15 1.11
N PRO A 141 -2.65 15.21 2.46
CA PRO A 141 -3.65 14.51 3.26
C PRO A 141 -5.09 14.97 3.00
N ASP A 142 -5.31 16.28 2.77
CA ASP A 142 -6.64 16.81 2.45
C ASP A 142 -7.13 16.26 1.10
N MET A 143 -6.25 16.24 0.10
CA MET A 143 -6.51 15.68 -1.20
C MET A 143 -6.84 14.17 -1.12
N ILE A 144 -6.04 13.39 -0.38
CA ILE A 144 -6.30 11.96 -0.16
C ILE A 144 -7.66 11.75 0.52
N ASN A 145 -7.98 12.54 1.57
CA ASN A 145 -9.26 12.46 2.27
C ASN A 145 -10.44 12.70 1.31
N LEU A 146 -10.34 13.67 0.41
CA LEU A 146 -11.38 13.97 -0.57
C LEU A 146 -11.49 12.85 -1.62
N CYS A 147 -10.37 12.40 -2.19
CA CYS A 147 -10.36 11.31 -3.16
C CYS A 147 -10.90 9.99 -2.59
N CYS A 148 -10.64 9.68 -1.31
CA CYS A 148 -11.20 8.52 -0.63
C CYS A 148 -12.73 8.59 -0.44
N GLN A 149 -13.35 9.75 -0.62
CA GLN A 149 -14.81 9.92 -0.57
C GLN A 149 -15.47 9.83 -1.96
N CYS A 150 -14.67 9.74 -3.03
CA CYS A 150 -15.19 9.56 -4.38
C CYS A 150 -15.75 8.14 -4.58
N ALA A 151 -16.79 8.02 -5.40
CA ALA A 151 -17.35 6.71 -5.79
C ALA A 151 -16.70 6.14 -7.06
N ASP A 152 -15.96 6.96 -7.82
CA ASP A 152 -15.36 6.54 -9.09
C ASP A 152 -14.21 5.54 -8.87
N ALA A 153 -14.26 4.41 -9.58
CA ALA A 153 -13.30 3.32 -9.41
C ALA A 153 -11.88 3.71 -9.86
N THR A 154 -11.74 4.62 -10.84
CA THR A 154 -10.43 5.11 -11.30
C THR A 154 -9.79 5.96 -10.20
N VAL A 155 -10.56 6.85 -9.58
CA VAL A 155 -10.07 7.66 -8.45
C VAL A 155 -9.68 6.75 -7.28
N LEU A 156 -10.56 5.82 -6.89
CA LEU A 156 -10.31 4.91 -5.79
C LEU A 156 -9.07 4.03 -6.02
N GLN A 157 -8.92 3.48 -7.22
CA GLN A 157 -7.74 2.68 -7.58
C GLN A 157 -6.44 3.46 -7.36
N ASN A 158 -6.38 4.70 -7.85
CA ASN A 158 -5.16 5.50 -7.81
C ASN A 158 -4.90 6.11 -6.42
N VAL A 159 -5.94 6.56 -5.70
CA VAL A 159 -5.75 7.11 -4.35
C VAL A 159 -5.33 6.04 -3.35
N PHE A 160 -5.85 4.81 -3.43
CA PHE A 160 -5.41 3.75 -2.53
C PHE A 160 -3.99 3.25 -2.86
N ALA A 161 -3.56 3.33 -4.12
CA ALA A 161 -2.16 3.11 -4.47
C ALA A 161 -1.28 4.21 -3.83
N LEU A 162 -1.58 5.49 -4.09
CA LEU A 162 -0.85 6.60 -3.48
C LEU A 162 -0.84 6.51 -1.94
N LEU A 163 -1.96 6.16 -1.32
CA LEU A 163 -2.08 6.03 0.12
C LEU A 163 -1.10 5.00 0.68
N GLY A 164 -0.95 3.84 0.03
CA GLY A 164 0.02 2.82 0.47
C GLY A 164 1.46 3.33 0.39
N ASP A 165 1.82 4.04 -0.69
CA ASP A 165 3.16 4.62 -0.84
C ASP A 165 3.44 5.68 0.23
N VAL A 166 2.48 6.58 0.48
CA VAL A 166 2.59 7.65 1.47
C VAL A 166 2.63 7.10 2.91
N ALA A 167 1.82 6.07 3.20
CA ALA A 167 1.63 5.56 4.55
C ALA A 167 2.91 5.01 5.17
N TRP A 168 3.82 4.45 4.38
CA TRP A 168 5.12 3.96 4.89
C TRP A 168 5.86 5.01 5.71
N GLN A 169 5.84 6.25 5.27
CA GLN A 169 6.59 7.34 5.90
C GLN A 169 5.70 8.32 6.66
N CYS A 170 4.41 8.38 6.34
CA CYS A 170 3.51 9.44 6.78
C CYS A 170 2.14 8.93 7.26
N ALA A 171 2.05 7.69 7.77
CA ALA A 171 0.80 7.16 8.31
C ALA A 171 0.15 8.08 9.37
N ASP A 172 0.94 8.83 10.13
CA ASP A 172 0.46 9.84 11.09
C ASP A 172 -0.33 10.97 10.44
N LEU A 173 -0.05 11.29 9.17
CA LEU A 173 -0.71 12.33 8.40
C LEU A 173 -1.92 11.80 7.61
N VAL A 174 -1.87 10.56 7.10
CA VAL A 174 -2.87 10.04 6.15
C VAL A 174 -3.82 8.99 6.71
N ALA A 175 -3.52 8.33 7.83
CA ALA A 175 -4.43 7.36 8.46
C ALA A 175 -5.54 8.07 9.27
N THR A 176 -6.29 8.95 8.60
CA THR A 176 -7.42 9.68 9.17
C THR A 176 -8.64 8.76 9.35
N GLU A 177 -9.62 9.18 10.14
CA GLU A 177 -10.88 8.44 10.29
C GLU A 177 -11.60 8.23 8.96
N THR A 178 -11.60 9.26 8.10
CA THR A 178 -12.17 9.19 6.74
C THR A 178 -11.47 8.14 5.89
N VAL A 179 -10.14 8.09 5.92
CA VAL A 179 -9.37 7.10 5.16
C VAL A 179 -9.62 5.69 5.68
N ILE A 180 -9.60 5.48 7.00
CA ILE A 180 -9.90 4.17 7.61
C ILE A 180 -11.32 3.71 7.25
N ALA A 181 -12.31 4.58 7.33
CA ALA A 181 -13.68 4.27 6.92
C ALA A 181 -13.77 3.91 5.42
N SER A 182 -13.05 4.62 4.55
CA SER A 182 -13.04 4.36 3.12
C SER A 182 -12.34 3.04 2.76
N LEU A 183 -11.23 2.69 3.43
CA LEU A 183 -10.60 1.38 3.32
C LEU A 183 -11.58 0.27 3.70
N ASN A 184 -12.31 0.45 4.81
CA ASN A 184 -13.27 -0.55 5.28
C ASN A 184 -14.43 -0.75 4.29
N LEU A 185 -14.93 0.34 3.70
CA LEU A 185 -15.97 0.33 2.70
C LEU A 185 -15.52 -0.37 1.40
N ASN A 186 -14.28 -0.13 0.97
CA ASN A 186 -13.78 -0.58 -0.33
C ASN A 186 -12.95 -1.87 -0.29
N LEU A 187 -12.76 -2.49 0.87
CA LEU A 187 -11.98 -3.74 0.95
C LEU A 187 -12.60 -4.87 0.12
N LEU A 188 -13.93 -4.93 0.05
CA LEU A 188 -14.68 -5.88 -0.78
C LEU A 188 -15.24 -5.21 -2.05
N ASN A 189 -14.54 -4.21 -2.59
CA ASN A 189 -15.00 -3.49 -3.78
C ASN A 189 -15.16 -4.45 -4.99
N PRO A 190 -16.21 -4.29 -5.83
CA PRO A 190 -16.39 -5.11 -7.03
C PRO A 190 -15.22 -5.03 -8.01
N SER A 191 -14.54 -3.88 -8.08
CA SER A 191 -13.29 -3.75 -8.83
C SER A 191 -12.16 -4.42 -8.07
N LYS A 192 -11.65 -5.51 -8.66
CA LYS A 192 -10.53 -6.29 -8.13
C LYS A 192 -9.26 -5.46 -7.94
N ILE A 193 -9.02 -4.49 -8.82
CA ILE A 193 -7.87 -3.60 -8.71
C ILE A 193 -8.02 -2.64 -7.53
N VAL A 194 -9.23 -2.09 -7.31
CA VAL A 194 -9.51 -1.23 -6.14
C VAL A 194 -9.36 -2.05 -4.85
N SER A 195 -10.01 -3.21 -4.76
CA SER A 195 -9.92 -4.09 -3.59
C SER A 195 -8.47 -4.50 -3.28
N ASN A 196 -7.69 -4.80 -4.32
CA ASN A 196 -6.26 -5.09 -4.19
C ASN A 196 -5.49 -3.92 -3.57
N ASN A 197 -5.66 -2.70 -4.08
CA ASN A 197 -4.95 -1.52 -3.59
C ASN A 197 -5.40 -1.13 -2.18
N VAL A 198 -6.69 -1.27 -1.86
CA VAL A 198 -7.20 -1.13 -0.49
C VAL A 198 -6.53 -2.13 0.44
N CYS A 199 -6.46 -3.39 0.05
CA CYS A 199 -5.85 -4.45 0.87
C CYS A 199 -4.36 -4.16 1.14
N TRP A 200 -3.63 -3.72 0.12
CA TRP A 200 -2.23 -3.35 0.25
C TRP A 200 -2.04 -2.12 1.15
N ALA A 201 -2.77 -1.02 0.90
CA ALA A 201 -2.70 0.18 1.72
C ALA A 201 -3.08 -0.08 3.18
N LEU A 202 -4.12 -0.89 3.42
CA LEU A 202 -4.50 -1.35 4.76
C LEU A 202 -3.35 -2.13 5.43
N GLY A 203 -2.70 -3.02 4.68
CA GLY A 203 -1.52 -3.75 5.14
C GLY A 203 -0.40 -2.82 5.60
N VAL A 204 0.00 -1.87 4.74
CA VAL A 204 1.04 -0.88 5.07
C VAL A 204 0.66 -0.08 6.32
N ILE A 205 -0.55 0.50 6.35
CA ILE A 205 -1.01 1.27 7.51
C ILE A 205 -0.96 0.40 8.78
N SER A 206 -1.46 -0.83 8.74
CA SER A 206 -1.44 -1.77 9.87
C SER A 206 -0.03 -2.20 10.31
N HIS A 207 0.98 -2.00 9.46
CA HIS A 207 2.37 -2.29 9.79
C HIS A 207 3.05 -1.11 10.51
N THR A 208 2.63 0.12 10.24
CA THR A 208 3.17 1.32 10.91
C THR A 208 2.66 1.48 12.34
N GLU A 209 3.47 2.06 13.23
CA GLU A 209 3.07 2.27 14.64
C GLU A 209 1.82 3.15 14.78
N HIS A 210 1.73 4.25 14.03
CA HIS A 210 0.56 5.13 14.06
C HIS A 210 -0.68 4.43 13.49
N GLY A 211 -0.54 3.72 12.37
CA GLY A 211 -1.67 3.02 11.76
C GLY A 211 -2.17 1.84 12.59
N LYS A 212 -1.29 1.14 13.34
CA LYS A 212 -1.69 0.12 14.31
C LYS A 212 -2.69 0.65 15.33
N GLN A 213 -2.37 1.78 15.95
CA GLN A 213 -3.24 2.42 16.95
C GLN A 213 -4.59 2.84 16.35
N ARG A 214 -4.59 3.28 15.09
CA ARG A 214 -5.82 3.67 14.38
C ARG A 214 -6.71 2.48 14.04
N ILE A 215 -6.13 1.36 13.64
CA ILE A 215 -6.87 0.16 13.23
C ILE A 215 -7.29 -0.68 14.44
N GLU A 216 -6.58 -0.63 15.57
CA GLU A 216 -6.85 -1.47 16.74
C GLU A 216 -8.32 -1.47 17.18
N SER A 217 -8.97 -0.30 17.21
CA SER A 217 -10.39 -0.16 17.61
C SER A 217 -11.37 -0.77 16.59
N VAL A 218 -10.97 -0.91 15.33
CA VAL A 218 -11.81 -1.35 14.20
C VAL A 218 -11.28 -2.64 13.54
N VAL A 219 -10.32 -3.33 14.17
CA VAL A 219 -9.74 -4.57 13.65
C VAL A 219 -10.81 -5.63 13.35
N HIS A 220 -11.86 -5.64 14.15
CA HIS A 220 -13.01 -6.55 14.04
C HIS A 220 -13.87 -6.32 12.79
N GLU A 221 -13.75 -5.16 12.15
CA GLU A 221 -14.45 -4.85 10.89
C GLU A 221 -13.64 -5.29 9.66
N PHE A 222 -12.32 -5.17 9.73
CA PHE A 222 -11.40 -5.50 8.62
C PHE A 222 -11.08 -6.98 8.54
N TYR A 223 -10.74 -7.59 9.66
CA TYR A 223 -10.16 -8.92 9.66
C TYR A 223 -11.10 -10.01 9.10
N PRO A 224 -12.41 -10.04 9.42
CA PRO A 224 -13.33 -10.98 8.80
C PRO A 224 -13.42 -10.82 7.27
N LYS A 225 -13.30 -9.60 6.76
CA LYS A 225 -13.29 -9.32 5.31
C LYS A 225 -12.02 -9.86 4.67
N LEU A 226 -10.85 -9.66 5.29
CA LEU A 226 -9.58 -10.24 4.81
C LEU A 226 -9.64 -11.78 4.75
N VAL A 227 -10.18 -12.42 5.79
CA VAL A 227 -10.39 -13.88 5.80
C VAL A 227 -11.37 -14.31 4.72
N SER A 228 -12.45 -13.55 4.51
CA SER A 228 -13.41 -13.82 3.44
C SER A 228 -12.76 -13.76 2.06
N ILE A 229 -11.93 -12.76 1.77
CA ILE A 229 -11.19 -12.66 0.50
C ILE A 229 -10.24 -13.85 0.36
N LEU A 230 -9.45 -14.16 1.39
CA LEU A 230 -8.51 -15.28 1.38
C LEU A 230 -9.17 -16.63 1.01
N VAL A 231 -10.40 -16.85 1.47
CA VAL A 231 -11.13 -18.10 1.28
C VAL A 231 -11.90 -18.15 -0.05
N THR A 232 -12.39 -17.00 -0.54
CA THR A 232 -13.30 -16.94 -1.70
C THR A 232 -12.64 -16.52 -3.00
N GLU A 233 -11.52 -15.80 -2.93
CA GLU A 233 -10.82 -15.30 -4.10
C GLU A 233 -9.96 -16.39 -4.76
N THR A 234 -9.78 -16.28 -6.07
CA THR A 234 -8.94 -17.19 -6.87
C THR A 234 -7.81 -16.46 -7.57
N GLU A 235 -7.90 -15.14 -7.71
CA GLU A 235 -6.87 -14.31 -8.33
C GLU A 235 -5.62 -14.20 -7.45
N SER A 236 -4.48 -14.68 -7.98
CA SER A 236 -3.21 -14.71 -7.27
C SER A 236 -2.69 -13.32 -6.88
N MET A 237 -3.04 -12.27 -7.63
CA MET A 237 -2.65 -10.90 -7.35
C MET A 237 -3.22 -10.43 -6.01
N ILE A 238 -4.54 -10.57 -5.81
CA ILE A 238 -5.20 -10.19 -4.56
C ILE A 238 -4.76 -11.11 -3.42
N LEU A 239 -4.72 -12.42 -3.66
CA LEU A 239 -4.36 -13.39 -2.62
C LEU A 239 -2.97 -13.14 -2.03
N GLN A 240 -2.01 -12.68 -2.84
CA GLN A 240 -0.69 -12.28 -2.35
C GLN A 240 -0.78 -11.13 -1.36
N ASN A 241 -1.44 -10.03 -1.74
CA ASN A 241 -1.60 -8.87 -0.87
C ASN A 241 -2.39 -9.21 0.39
N VAL A 242 -3.46 -10.00 0.29
CA VAL A 242 -4.25 -10.46 1.45
C VAL A 242 -3.39 -11.29 2.40
N CYS A 243 -2.56 -12.20 1.90
CA CYS A 243 -1.69 -13.01 2.75
C CYS A 243 -0.67 -12.15 3.49
N ILE A 244 -0.04 -11.18 2.81
CA ILE A 244 0.91 -10.25 3.42
C ILE A 244 0.21 -9.37 4.46
N THR A 245 -0.95 -8.79 4.12
CA THR A 245 -1.75 -7.97 5.03
C THR A 245 -2.19 -8.76 6.27
N ILE A 246 -2.63 -10.01 6.13
CA ILE A 246 -2.91 -10.89 7.29
C ILE A 246 -1.64 -11.14 8.13
N GLY A 247 -0.47 -11.25 7.49
CA GLY A 247 0.83 -11.30 8.19
C GLY A 247 1.10 -10.05 9.04
N TYR A 248 0.83 -8.86 8.50
CA TYR A 248 0.93 -7.61 9.27
C TYR A 248 -0.09 -7.52 10.40
N PHE A 249 -1.32 -8.01 10.19
CA PHE A 249 -2.30 -8.14 11.26
C PHE A 249 -1.84 -9.14 12.34
N ALA A 250 -1.12 -10.21 11.98
CA ALA A 250 -0.56 -11.14 12.96
C ALA A 250 0.50 -10.48 13.85
N ALA A 251 1.29 -9.56 13.29
CA ALA A 251 2.25 -8.75 14.06
C ALA A 251 1.57 -7.69 14.93
N GLY A 252 0.57 -6.99 14.39
CA GLY A 252 -0.10 -5.87 15.07
C GLY A 252 -1.16 -6.28 16.09
N TYR A 253 -1.90 -7.36 15.81
CA TYR A 253 -3.07 -7.78 16.60
C TYR A 253 -3.04 -9.29 16.91
N PRO A 254 -1.96 -9.81 17.53
CA PRO A 254 -1.71 -11.24 17.66
C PRO A 254 -2.82 -11.98 18.43
N ALA A 255 -3.43 -11.35 19.43
CA ALA A 255 -4.53 -11.95 20.19
C ALA A 255 -5.78 -12.17 19.32
N TYR A 256 -6.12 -11.20 18.46
CA TYR A 256 -7.26 -11.29 17.56
C TYR A 256 -7.04 -12.34 16.46
N VAL A 257 -5.85 -12.35 15.86
CA VAL A 257 -5.46 -13.34 14.85
C VAL A 257 -5.42 -14.74 15.45
N GLY A 258 -4.83 -14.89 16.64
CA GLY A 258 -4.72 -16.16 17.37
C GLY A 258 -6.09 -16.81 17.63
N ALA A 259 -7.08 -16.01 18.03
CA ALA A 259 -8.45 -16.48 18.26
C ALA A 259 -9.15 -17.02 17.00
N ASN A 260 -8.66 -16.69 15.81
CA ASN A 260 -9.29 -17.04 14.54
C ASN A 260 -8.49 -18.04 13.69
N LEU A 261 -7.36 -18.57 14.18
CA LEU A 261 -6.46 -19.46 13.42
C LEU A 261 -7.18 -20.61 12.70
N GLN A 262 -8.19 -21.22 13.31
CA GLN A 262 -8.94 -22.33 12.72
C GLN A 262 -9.65 -21.96 11.40
N GLN A 263 -10.04 -20.70 11.22
CA GLN A 263 -10.83 -20.26 10.08
C GLN A 263 -9.99 -20.03 8.81
N PHE A 264 -8.71 -19.71 8.97
CA PHE A 264 -7.92 -19.14 7.87
C PHE A 264 -6.51 -19.71 7.72
N LEU A 265 -5.94 -20.39 8.73
CA LEU A 265 -4.52 -20.75 8.72
C LEU A 265 -4.15 -21.67 7.55
N GLU A 266 -4.97 -22.68 7.25
CA GLU A 266 -4.73 -23.62 6.15
C GLU A 266 -4.74 -22.92 4.77
N PRO A 267 -5.80 -22.17 4.37
CA PRO A 267 -5.77 -21.44 3.11
C PRO A 267 -4.69 -20.34 3.08
N TRP A 268 -4.34 -19.74 4.23
CA TRP A 268 -3.25 -18.76 4.30
C TRP A 268 -1.90 -19.40 4.02
N LEU A 269 -1.56 -20.50 4.69
CA LEU A 269 -0.31 -21.25 4.48
C LEU A 269 -0.16 -21.73 3.02
N ARG A 270 -1.26 -22.17 2.41
CA ARG A 270 -1.29 -22.59 1.01
C ARG A 270 -1.00 -21.47 0.02
N ASN A 271 -1.46 -20.25 0.30
CA ASN A 271 -1.30 -19.11 -0.59
C ASN A 271 0.02 -18.37 -0.35
N ILE A 272 0.41 -18.15 0.91
CA ILE A 272 1.67 -17.48 1.25
C ILE A 272 2.90 -18.27 0.78
N SER A 273 2.83 -19.61 0.75
CA SER A 273 3.90 -20.45 0.22
C SER A 273 4.21 -20.18 -1.25
N ARG A 274 3.23 -19.68 -2.02
CA ARG A 274 3.33 -19.35 -3.45
C ARG A 274 3.69 -17.89 -3.72
N SER A 275 3.75 -17.04 -2.69
CA SER A 275 4.13 -15.63 -2.86
C SER A 275 5.56 -15.50 -3.36
N SER A 276 5.79 -14.60 -4.32
CA SER A 276 7.11 -14.30 -4.89
C SER A 276 7.89 -13.23 -4.11
N SER A 277 7.25 -12.48 -3.21
CA SER A 277 7.94 -11.50 -2.36
C SER A 277 8.62 -12.21 -1.19
N GLU A 278 9.92 -12.50 -1.31
CA GLU A 278 10.68 -13.22 -0.30
C GLU A 278 10.70 -12.48 1.05
N HIS A 279 10.93 -11.16 1.02
CA HIS A 279 11.01 -10.33 2.23
C HIS A 279 9.67 -10.27 2.97
N ASP A 280 8.59 -9.92 2.26
CA ASP A 280 7.26 -9.81 2.88
C ASP A 280 6.76 -11.18 3.36
N LYS A 281 7.03 -12.24 2.58
CA LYS A 281 6.71 -13.62 2.96
C LYS A 281 7.44 -14.04 4.23
N ALA A 282 8.74 -13.73 4.36
CA ALA A 282 9.50 -14.03 5.57
C ALA A 282 8.90 -13.34 6.79
N ASN A 283 8.63 -12.03 6.70
CA ASN A 283 8.03 -11.24 7.78
C ASN A 283 6.64 -11.76 8.18
N ALA A 284 5.81 -12.11 7.19
CA ALA A 284 4.48 -12.64 7.41
C ALA A 284 4.52 -14.03 8.09
N LEU A 285 5.45 -14.91 7.68
CA LEU A 285 5.66 -16.22 8.31
C LEU A 285 6.17 -16.12 9.74
N VAL A 286 7.13 -15.22 10.01
CA VAL A 286 7.62 -14.95 11.37
C VAL A 286 6.47 -14.51 12.28
N SER A 287 5.69 -13.53 11.84
CA SER A 287 4.59 -12.96 12.61
C SER A 287 3.50 -14.01 12.89
N MET A 288 3.12 -14.78 11.87
CA MET A 288 2.12 -15.85 12.03
C MET A 288 2.63 -16.97 12.94
N ALA A 289 3.91 -17.36 12.83
CA ALA A 289 4.48 -18.39 13.69
C ALA A 289 4.55 -17.94 15.15
N GLN A 290 4.83 -16.66 15.43
CA GLN A 290 4.72 -16.10 16.77
C GLN A 290 3.29 -16.18 17.31
N VAL A 291 2.27 -15.90 16.49
CA VAL A 291 0.86 -16.07 16.88
C VAL A 291 0.56 -17.54 17.21
N VAL A 292 0.96 -18.48 16.35
CA VAL A 292 0.76 -19.92 16.56
C VAL A 292 1.49 -20.40 17.82
N LEU A 293 2.72 -19.97 18.06
CA LEU A 293 3.51 -20.36 19.24
C LEU A 293 2.89 -19.87 20.56
N ASN A 294 2.28 -18.68 20.55
CA ASN A 294 1.75 -18.02 21.74
C ASN A 294 0.25 -18.26 21.97
N THR A 295 -0.45 -18.91 21.02
CA THR A 295 -1.86 -19.25 21.19
C THR A 295 -1.99 -20.54 22.00
N ALA A 296 -2.75 -20.50 23.10
CA ALA A 296 -2.88 -21.63 24.03
C ALA A 296 -3.52 -22.87 23.36
N GLN A 297 -4.50 -22.65 22.49
CA GLN A 297 -5.21 -23.69 21.74
C GLN A 297 -5.09 -23.41 20.25
N VAL A 298 -4.09 -24.02 19.62
CA VAL A 298 -3.94 -23.96 18.16
C VAL A 298 -4.73 -25.08 17.49
N PRO A 299 -5.18 -24.90 16.24
CA PRO A 299 -5.74 -25.99 15.45
C PRO A 299 -4.76 -27.18 15.38
N GLN A 300 -5.29 -28.40 15.37
CA GLN A 300 -4.46 -29.59 15.27
C GLN A 300 -3.66 -29.60 13.95
N GLY A 301 -2.36 -29.87 14.04
CA GLY A 301 -1.42 -29.84 12.94
C GLY A 301 -0.88 -28.46 12.59
N ALA A 302 -1.34 -27.38 13.26
CA ALA A 302 -0.94 -26.01 12.95
C ALA A 302 0.56 -25.78 13.11
N LEU A 303 1.17 -26.29 14.19
CA LEU A 303 2.60 -26.13 14.46
C LEU A 303 3.43 -26.85 13.38
N ALA A 304 3.03 -28.07 13.01
CA ALA A 304 3.68 -28.81 11.95
C ALA A 304 3.51 -28.13 10.57
N ALA A 305 2.31 -27.64 10.26
CA ALA A 305 2.00 -27.03 8.97
C ALA A 305 2.80 -25.75 8.73
N ILE A 306 2.89 -24.85 9.72
CA ILE A 306 3.68 -23.62 9.57
C ILE A 306 5.19 -23.93 9.52
N THR A 307 5.66 -24.90 10.32
CA THR A 307 7.06 -25.35 10.29
C THR A 307 7.43 -25.88 8.91
N ARG A 308 6.57 -26.69 8.28
CA ARG A 308 6.76 -27.20 6.91
C ARG A 308 6.96 -26.07 5.91
N VAL A 309 6.09 -25.06 5.92
CA VAL A 309 6.20 -23.92 4.98
C VAL A 309 7.49 -23.13 5.22
N ILE A 310 7.89 -22.91 6.47
CA ILE A 310 9.15 -22.22 6.80
C ILE A 310 10.36 -23.05 6.35
N LEU A 311 10.32 -24.38 6.49
CA LEU A 311 11.39 -25.27 6.05
C LEU A 311 11.60 -25.24 4.53
N GLU A 312 10.55 -25.00 3.76
CA GLU A 312 10.64 -24.82 2.30
C GLU A 312 11.32 -23.51 1.90
N CYS A 313 11.31 -22.51 2.77
CA CYS A 313 11.97 -21.23 2.53
C CYS A 313 13.49 -21.35 2.78
N PRO A 314 14.33 -20.75 1.92
CA PRO A 314 15.75 -20.50 2.23
C PRO A 314 15.92 -19.74 3.57
N PRO A 315 17.12 -19.75 4.18
CA PRO A 315 17.42 -18.93 5.36
C PRO A 315 17.54 -17.45 4.96
N TRP A 316 16.41 -16.84 4.59
CA TRP A 316 16.34 -15.47 4.08
C TRP A 316 16.74 -14.43 5.13
N CYS A 317 16.39 -14.67 6.39
CA CYS A 317 16.70 -13.76 7.49
C CYS A 317 16.84 -14.49 8.83
N LYS A 318 17.51 -13.84 9.77
CA LYS A 318 17.79 -14.36 11.11
C LYS A 318 16.51 -14.60 11.91
N GLU A 319 15.50 -13.76 11.73
CA GLU A 319 14.22 -13.82 12.42
C GLU A 319 13.47 -15.10 12.08
N LEU A 320 13.54 -15.53 10.82
CA LEU A 320 12.94 -16.78 10.36
C LEU A 320 13.65 -18.00 10.97
N ASP A 321 14.99 -17.96 11.08
CA ASP A 321 15.75 -19.03 11.72
C ASP A 321 15.49 -19.10 13.23
N ILE A 322 15.45 -17.96 13.93
CA ILE A 322 15.06 -17.90 15.36
C ILE A 322 13.67 -18.50 15.56
N THR A 323 12.73 -18.13 14.68
CA THR A 323 11.36 -18.64 14.69
C THR A 323 11.32 -20.16 14.48
N LEU A 324 12.14 -20.67 13.56
CA LEU A 324 12.24 -22.11 13.30
C LEU A 324 12.77 -22.88 14.51
N HIS A 325 13.75 -22.33 15.24
CA HIS A 325 14.24 -22.92 16.49
C HIS A 325 13.15 -22.97 17.56
N ALA A 326 12.36 -21.89 17.72
CA ALA A 326 11.26 -21.85 18.68
C ALA A 326 10.16 -22.87 18.33
N LEU A 327 9.82 -23.02 17.04
CA LEU A 327 8.91 -24.04 16.55
C LEU A 327 9.44 -25.46 16.82
N ALA A 328 10.72 -25.72 16.56
CA ALA A 328 11.34 -27.02 16.84
C ALA A 328 11.27 -27.38 18.32
N GLN A 329 11.58 -26.42 19.21
CA GLN A 329 11.44 -26.60 20.65
C GLN A 329 9.99 -26.92 21.04
N ARG A 330 9.02 -26.15 20.54
CA ARG A 330 7.60 -26.36 20.85
C ARG A 330 7.09 -27.71 20.36
N LEU A 331 7.49 -28.12 19.15
CA LEU A 331 7.15 -29.41 18.56
C LEU A 331 7.76 -30.59 19.34
N SER A 332 8.99 -30.45 19.84
CA SER A 332 9.65 -31.50 20.65
C SER A 332 8.89 -31.84 21.94
N LEU A 333 8.12 -30.88 22.46
CA LEU A 333 7.28 -31.02 23.64
C LEU A 333 5.85 -31.48 23.32
N ASN A 334 5.49 -31.60 22.03
CA ASN A 334 4.16 -31.98 21.58
C ASN A 334 4.22 -33.14 20.58
N PRO A 335 4.22 -34.41 21.05
CA PRO A 335 4.34 -35.59 20.20
C PRO A 335 3.23 -35.71 19.14
N VAL A 336 2.02 -35.21 19.43
CA VAL A 336 0.90 -35.25 18.48
C VAL A 336 1.22 -34.36 17.28
N GLU A 337 1.62 -33.11 17.51
CA GLU A 337 2.04 -32.19 16.45
C GLU A 337 3.30 -32.67 15.72
N TRP A 338 4.29 -33.18 16.45
CA TRP A 338 5.52 -33.74 15.86
C TRP A 338 5.24 -34.84 14.82
N ASN A 339 4.20 -35.65 15.04
CA ASN A 339 3.82 -36.73 14.13
C ASN A 339 3.13 -36.27 12.85
N PHE A 340 2.70 -35.00 12.76
CA PHE A 340 2.21 -34.43 11.50
C PHE A 340 3.33 -34.07 10.53
N LEU A 341 4.59 -34.09 10.96
CA LEU A 341 5.75 -33.93 10.08
C LEU A 341 6.14 -35.27 9.45
N GLN A 342 6.50 -35.22 8.16
CA GLN A 342 7.12 -36.33 7.45
C GLN A 342 8.56 -36.53 7.94
N ASP A 343 9.13 -37.72 7.74
CA ASP A 343 10.49 -38.01 8.24
C ASP A 343 11.58 -37.17 7.54
N SER A 344 11.37 -36.82 6.27
CA SER A 344 12.21 -35.86 5.53
C SER A 344 12.16 -34.46 6.17
N GLU A 345 10.98 -34.00 6.59
CA GLU A 345 10.78 -32.70 7.24
C GLU A 345 11.42 -32.68 8.63
N LYS A 346 11.29 -33.77 9.40
CA LYS A 346 11.96 -33.92 10.71
C LYS A 346 13.48 -33.89 10.56
N ALA A 347 14.02 -34.54 9.54
CA ALA A 347 15.45 -34.53 9.26
C ALA A 347 15.94 -33.11 8.92
N LYS A 348 15.24 -32.41 8.01
CA LYS A 348 15.55 -31.04 7.61
C LYS A 348 15.43 -30.05 8.78
N LEU A 349 14.43 -30.23 9.65
CA LEU A 349 14.26 -29.42 10.85
C LEU A 349 15.46 -29.58 11.78
N ARG A 350 15.88 -30.82 12.06
CA ARG A 350 17.06 -31.08 12.88
C ARG A 350 18.31 -30.44 12.28
N GLU A 351 18.53 -30.57 10.98
CA GLU A 351 19.68 -29.97 10.30
C GLU A 351 19.73 -28.44 10.43
N ARG A 352 18.58 -27.76 10.31
CA ARG A 352 18.50 -26.29 10.41
C ARG A 352 18.50 -25.74 11.84
N THR A 353 18.36 -26.60 12.85
CA THR A 353 18.27 -26.18 14.26
C THR A 353 19.32 -26.81 15.17
N ILE A 354 20.38 -27.39 14.60
CA ILE A 354 21.63 -27.73 15.29
C ILE A 354 22.49 -26.47 15.30
#